data_AF-A0A9Q0LVR9-F1
#
_entry.id   AF-A0A9Q0LVR9-F1
#
_cell.length_a   1.000
_cell.length_b   1.000
_cell.length_c   1.000
_cell.angle_alpha   90.00
_cell.angle_beta   90.00
_cell.angle_gamma   90.00
#
_symmetry.space_group_name_H-M   'P 1'
#
loop_
_entity.id
_entity.type
_entity.pdbx_description
1 polymer ?
#
loop_
_entity_poly.entity_id
_entity_poly.type
_entity_poly.pdbx_seq_one_letter_code
_entity_poly.pdbx_strand_id
1 'polypeptide(L)'
;MESILSYIYYGNISFENQENFIELLEISIYFKLNLLKEIIQKKILNSINYSNFFQFLFQNRNLNSNEIEIKCFELINQNFSQIQNNENLFNLTKEEIIKFIQFKQEKKEIFQFDFFQFLNNWIEKRNQRLKGKKEKEKEKEKGIEKKRLFHSFFSLFDKDSISKQDFDKLKQFDFFPKSFLVDIQNKVIQDNQKEIENKEKEIEEKWKKEVEDKNKEIENKEKENQQMKIEIEEKWKKEVEDKNKEIENKEKEIENKEKEVEKMKQEMELQKIFADSEIVQDIEYVKKLQEWINDNDFFSKMKKGFSAKRDGFNSQNWHKAVDGKGKTLIIIKTKDNFIFGGFTQVGFNGNTGKINDSSAFIFSLRNDKGDRIPAKFTYKQNSAIYSNLSYGPLFGGYPYDFCLNSNLQPGYSNFGYSYNLPNGITYGTNEAKSYLAGSYSSWVVDEVESYFI
;
A
#
# COMPACT_ATOMS: atom_id res chain seq x y z
N MET A 1 84.99 22.36 -53.81
CA MET A 1 84.81 22.81 -55.22
C MET A 1 84.44 21.67 -56.17
N GLU A 2 85.10 20.51 -56.12
CA GLU A 2 84.78 19.37 -57.01
C GLU A 2 83.32 18.90 -56.94
N SER A 3 82.74 18.79 -55.73
CA SER A 3 81.32 18.41 -55.57
C SER A 3 80.33 19.41 -56.18
N ILE A 4 80.72 20.70 -56.26
CA ILE A 4 79.89 21.77 -56.85
C ILE A 4 80.02 21.79 -58.37
N LEU A 5 81.23 21.57 -58.89
CA LEU A 5 81.44 21.37 -60.33
C LEU A 5 80.69 20.12 -60.80
N SER A 6 80.73 19.01 -60.05
CA SER A 6 79.94 17.81 -60.35
C SER A 6 78.44 18.10 -60.42
N TYR A 7 77.91 18.92 -59.51
CA TYR A 7 76.52 19.33 -59.56
C TYR A 7 76.20 20.18 -60.80
N ILE A 8 77.06 21.14 -61.15
CA ILE A 8 76.86 22.01 -62.34
C ILE A 8 76.88 21.19 -63.64
N TYR A 9 77.76 20.18 -63.75
CA TYR A 9 77.93 19.39 -64.97
C TYR A 9 76.95 18.20 -65.08
N TYR A 10 76.60 17.55 -63.97
CA TYR A 10 75.86 16.28 -63.97
C TYR A 10 74.54 16.32 -63.19
N GLY A 11 74.21 17.44 -62.54
CA GLY A 11 72.99 17.59 -61.75
C GLY A 11 72.97 16.80 -60.42
N ASN A 12 74.07 16.11 -60.08
CA ASN A 12 74.17 15.25 -58.90
C ASN A 12 75.33 15.69 -57.98
N ILE A 13 75.09 15.65 -56.66
CA ILE A 13 76.08 15.96 -55.62
C ILE A 13 76.15 14.82 -54.59
N SER A 14 77.36 14.37 -54.24
CA SER A 14 77.62 13.43 -53.14
C SER A 14 77.94 14.21 -51.85
N PHE A 15 77.36 13.75 -50.73
CA PHE A 15 77.56 14.34 -49.41
C PHE A 15 78.34 13.37 -48.53
N GLU A 16 79.67 13.45 -48.57
CA GLU A 16 80.52 12.45 -47.92
C GLU A 16 80.69 12.68 -46.41
N ASN A 17 80.72 13.94 -45.93
CA ASN A 17 80.89 14.29 -44.52
C ASN A 17 80.04 15.52 -44.09
N GLN A 18 79.57 15.53 -42.83
CA GLN A 18 78.75 16.62 -42.29
C GLN A 18 79.50 17.96 -42.17
N GLU A 19 80.83 17.92 -42.02
CA GLU A 19 81.68 19.10 -41.85
C GLU A 19 81.69 20.01 -43.09
N ASN A 20 81.40 19.47 -44.28
CA ASN A 20 81.44 20.21 -45.54
C ASN A 20 80.10 20.88 -45.89
N PHE A 21 79.02 20.67 -45.13
CA PHE A 21 77.70 21.19 -45.51
C PHE A 21 77.61 22.71 -45.51
N ILE A 22 78.27 23.36 -44.56
CA ILE A 22 78.27 24.83 -44.42
C ILE A 22 79.07 25.47 -45.55
N GLU A 23 80.26 24.96 -45.83
CA GLU A 23 81.11 25.44 -46.92
C GLU A 23 80.42 25.24 -48.29
N LEU A 24 79.78 24.07 -48.50
CA LEU A 24 78.98 23.82 -49.70
C LEU A 24 77.78 24.78 -49.81
N LEU A 25 77.15 25.13 -48.69
CA LEU A 25 76.06 26.10 -48.67
C LEU A 25 76.56 27.51 -49.00
N GLU A 26 77.65 27.97 -48.38
CA GLU A 26 78.29 29.27 -48.64
C GLU A 26 78.62 29.44 -50.12
N ILE A 27 79.24 28.42 -50.72
CA ILE A 27 79.62 28.45 -52.14
C ILE A 27 78.38 28.39 -53.04
N SER A 28 77.35 27.61 -52.70
CA SER A 28 76.09 27.57 -53.47
C SER A 28 75.36 28.92 -53.48
N ILE A 29 75.41 29.66 -52.37
CA ILE A 29 74.86 31.02 -52.26
C ILE A 29 75.71 31.99 -53.08
N TYR A 30 77.04 31.90 -52.99
CA TYR A 30 77.97 32.75 -53.73
C TYR A 30 77.78 32.65 -55.25
N PHE A 31 77.64 31.43 -55.78
CA PHE A 31 77.41 31.19 -57.21
C PHE A 31 75.93 31.26 -57.63
N LYS A 32 75.01 31.63 -56.72
CA LYS A 32 73.56 31.75 -56.97
C LYS A 32 72.90 30.45 -57.50
N LEU A 33 73.35 29.29 -57.02
CA LEU A 33 72.82 27.98 -57.40
C LEU A 33 71.61 27.62 -56.54
N ASN A 34 70.44 28.17 -56.88
CA ASN A 34 69.23 28.10 -56.04
C ASN A 34 68.76 26.65 -55.71
N LEU A 35 68.72 25.76 -56.70
CA LEU A 35 68.32 24.37 -56.49
C LEU A 35 69.31 23.61 -55.59
N LEU A 36 70.61 23.85 -55.77
CA LEU A 36 71.65 23.25 -54.94
C LEU A 36 71.55 23.76 -53.49
N LYS A 37 71.34 25.07 -53.33
CA LYS A 37 71.14 25.71 -52.04
C LYS A 37 69.98 25.04 -51.29
N GLU A 38 68.82 24.84 -51.93
CA GLU A 38 67.67 24.17 -51.31
C GLU A 38 67.96 22.72 -50.89
N ILE A 39 68.64 21.95 -51.75
CA ILE A 39 69.04 20.57 -51.46
C ILE A 39 69.98 20.51 -50.24
N ILE A 40 70.99 21.39 -50.20
CA ILE A 40 71.95 21.46 -49.10
C ILE A 40 71.27 21.93 -47.82
N GLN A 41 70.43 22.97 -47.86
CA GLN A 41 69.68 23.46 -46.70
C GLN A 41 68.81 22.36 -46.10
N LYS A 42 68.06 21.62 -46.93
CA LYS A 42 67.24 20.49 -46.46
C LYS A 42 68.09 19.41 -45.81
N LYS A 43 69.28 19.12 -46.34
CA LYS A 43 70.21 18.14 -45.77
C LYS A 43 70.78 18.60 -44.43
N ILE A 44 71.15 19.88 -44.32
CA ILE A 44 71.60 20.51 -43.06
C ILE A 44 70.50 20.40 -42.01
N LEU A 45 69.28 20.84 -42.32
CA LEU A 45 68.14 20.82 -41.40
C LEU A 45 67.87 19.41 -40.83
N ASN A 46 68.04 18.36 -41.64
CA ASN A 46 67.89 16.97 -41.21
C ASN A 46 69.06 16.44 -40.38
N SER A 47 70.21 17.11 -40.41
CA SER A 47 71.42 16.71 -39.67
C SER A 47 71.57 17.39 -38.30
N ILE A 48 70.89 18.52 -38.08
CA ILE A 48 70.90 19.26 -36.83
C ILE A 48 70.22 18.43 -35.74
N ASN A 49 70.92 18.21 -34.63
CA ASN A 49 70.46 17.46 -33.47
C ASN A 49 71.04 18.05 -32.18
N TYR A 50 70.72 17.45 -31.03
CA TYR A 50 71.12 17.95 -29.72
C TYR A 50 72.64 18.07 -29.51
N SER A 51 73.46 17.24 -30.18
CA SER A 51 74.92 17.26 -30.01
C SER A 51 75.63 18.37 -30.80
N ASN A 52 75.00 18.88 -31.87
CA ASN A 52 75.68 19.76 -32.84
C ASN A 52 74.96 21.09 -33.12
N PHE A 53 73.78 21.35 -32.55
CA PHE A 53 73.01 22.56 -32.88
C PHE A 53 73.73 23.88 -32.55
N PHE A 54 74.55 23.94 -31.50
CA PHE A 54 75.35 25.15 -31.20
C PHE A 54 76.38 25.44 -32.30
N GLN A 55 77.03 24.39 -32.82
CA GLN A 55 77.97 24.51 -33.92
C GLN A 55 77.28 25.06 -35.16
N PHE A 56 76.14 24.48 -35.54
CA PHE A 56 75.33 24.95 -36.67
C PHE A 56 74.79 26.37 -36.46
N LEU A 57 74.36 26.72 -35.25
CA LEU A 57 73.89 28.06 -34.91
C LEU A 57 75.00 29.12 -35.06
N PHE A 58 76.21 28.84 -34.58
CA PHE A 58 77.33 29.78 -34.71
C PHE A 58 77.85 29.88 -36.15
N GLN A 59 77.89 28.77 -36.88
CA GLN A 59 78.24 28.76 -38.30
C GLN A 59 77.22 29.54 -39.15
N ASN A 60 75.93 29.54 -38.75
CA ASN A 60 74.89 30.28 -39.43
C ASN A 60 75.05 31.81 -39.40
N ARG A 61 75.96 32.36 -38.57
CA ARG A 61 76.27 33.80 -38.53
C ARG A 61 76.79 34.34 -39.87
N ASN A 62 77.49 33.50 -40.63
CA ASN A 62 78.02 33.89 -41.95
C ASN A 62 77.00 33.67 -43.07
N LEU A 63 76.06 32.74 -42.87
CA LEU A 63 75.10 32.28 -43.87
C LEU A 63 73.76 33.01 -43.84
N ASN A 64 73.33 33.48 -42.66
CA ASN A 64 72.06 34.15 -42.40
C ASN A 64 70.82 33.36 -42.89
N SER A 65 70.79 32.02 -42.70
CA SER A 65 69.59 31.21 -43.02
C SER A 65 68.62 31.18 -41.84
N ASN A 66 67.39 31.66 -42.07
CA ASN A 66 66.33 31.66 -41.06
C ASN A 66 65.89 30.24 -40.68
N GLU A 67 65.86 29.28 -41.62
CA GLU A 67 65.39 27.92 -41.33
C GLU A 67 66.32 27.18 -40.35
N ILE A 68 67.64 27.32 -40.53
CA ILE A 68 68.64 26.72 -39.64
C ILE A 68 68.55 27.35 -38.24
N GLU A 69 68.39 28.68 -38.19
CA GLU A 69 68.25 29.43 -36.93
C GLU A 69 67.00 28.99 -36.15
N ILE A 70 65.85 28.89 -36.83
CA ILE A 70 64.60 28.39 -36.23
C ILE A 70 64.79 26.96 -35.72
N LYS A 71 65.41 26.08 -36.49
CA LYS A 71 65.61 24.68 -36.08
C LYS A 71 66.50 24.56 -34.84
N CYS A 72 67.55 25.38 -34.76
CA CYS A 72 68.41 25.46 -33.58
C CYS A 72 67.65 26.04 -32.38
N PHE A 73 66.84 27.09 -32.57
CA PHE A 73 66.01 27.65 -31.50
C PHE A 73 64.94 26.68 -31.00
N GLU A 74 64.34 25.86 -31.86
CA GLU A 74 63.44 24.77 -31.44
C GLU A 74 64.13 23.81 -30.47
N LEU A 75 65.35 23.36 -30.81
CA LEU A 75 66.13 22.44 -29.97
C LEU A 75 66.58 23.11 -28.66
N ILE A 76 66.95 24.39 -28.71
CA ILE A 76 67.26 25.17 -27.51
C ILE A 76 66.02 25.28 -26.62
N ASN A 77 64.85 25.54 -27.19
CA ASN A 77 63.60 25.68 -26.43
C ASN A 77 63.19 24.37 -25.75
N GLN A 78 63.18 23.27 -26.51
CA GLN A 78 62.79 21.95 -26.01
C GLN A 78 63.66 21.45 -24.85
N ASN A 79 64.93 21.85 -24.83
CA ASN A 79 65.91 21.37 -23.84
C ASN A 79 66.41 22.48 -22.91
N PHE A 80 65.70 23.62 -22.86
CA PHE A 80 66.20 24.84 -22.24
C PHE A 80 66.63 24.63 -20.79
N SER A 81 65.80 23.96 -19.98
CA SER A 81 66.10 23.73 -18.56
C SER A 81 67.36 22.88 -18.32
N GLN A 82 67.78 22.06 -19.30
CA GLN A 82 69.03 21.28 -19.22
C GLN A 82 70.26 22.10 -19.66
N ILE A 83 70.09 23.03 -20.60
CA ILE A 83 71.20 23.79 -21.22
C ILE A 83 71.30 25.24 -20.74
N GLN A 84 70.40 25.72 -19.88
CA GLN A 84 70.33 27.10 -19.39
C GLN A 84 71.65 27.65 -18.82
N ASN A 85 72.52 26.76 -18.31
CA ASN A 85 73.84 27.11 -17.75
C ASN A 85 75.01 26.78 -18.70
N ASN A 86 74.75 26.31 -19.92
CA ASN A 86 75.76 25.92 -20.89
C ASN A 86 76.55 27.14 -21.39
N GLU A 87 77.87 27.03 -21.48
CA GLU A 87 78.75 28.13 -21.94
C GLU A 87 78.45 28.62 -23.35
N ASN A 88 78.04 27.72 -24.26
CA ASN A 88 77.70 28.10 -25.62
C ASN A 88 76.46 28.99 -25.67
N LEU A 89 75.49 28.79 -24.76
CA LEU A 89 74.32 29.67 -24.66
C LEU A 89 74.70 31.09 -24.21
N PHE A 90 75.74 31.19 -23.35
CA PHE A 90 76.32 32.47 -22.96
C PHE A 90 77.16 33.16 -24.06
N ASN A 91 77.47 32.46 -25.15
CA ASN A 91 78.20 32.98 -26.31
C ASN A 91 77.30 33.54 -27.42
N LEU A 92 75.97 33.49 -27.22
CA LEU A 92 75.03 34.13 -28.14
C LEU A 92 75.22 35.65 -28.18
N THR A 93 74.99 36.25 -29.34
CA THR A 93 74.98 37.71 -29.52
C THR A 93 73.68 38.32 -28.98
N LYS A 94 73.61 39.66 -28.93
CA LYS A 94 72.40 40.33 -28.46
C LYS A 94 71.24 40.07 -29.42
N GLU A 95 71.55 40.13 -30.71
CA GLU A 95 70.63 39.92 -31.82
C GLU A 95 70.09 38.49 -31.83
N GLU A 96 70.93 37.48 -31.56
CA GLU A 96 70.50 36.08 -31.44
C GLU A 96 69.55 35.87 -30.26
N ILE A 97 69.78 36.54 -29.11
CA ILE A 97 68.84 36.49 -27.98
C ILE A 97 67.52 37.17 -28.30
N ILE A 98 67.54 38.33 -28.97
CA ILE A 98 66.31 39.01 -29.42
C ILE A 98 65.49 38.08 -30.30
N LYS A 99 66.13 37.47 -31.31
CA LYS A 99 65.47 36.53 -32.21
C LYS A 99 64.95 35.29 -31.48
N PHE A 100 65.67 34.79 -30.47
CA PHE A 100 65.21 33.65 -29.68
C PHE A 100 63.98 33.98 -28.82
N ILE A 101 63.94 35.19 -28.24
CA ILE A 101 62.75 35.69 -27.51
C ILE A 101 61.57 35.80 -28.48
N GLN A 102 61.76 36.44 -29.64
CA GLN A 102 60.73 36.59 -30.67
C GLN A 102 60.20 35.23 -31.15
N PHE A 103 61.10 34.27 -31.42
CA PHE A 103 60.72 32.91 -31.78
C PHE A 103 59.79 32.26 -30.74
N LYS A 104 60.14 32.36 -29.44
CA LYS A 104 59.29 31.84 -28.35
C LYS A 104 57.91 32.51 -28.35
N GLN A 105 57.83 33.80 -28.62
CA GLN A 105 56.56 34.54 -28.65
C GLN A 105 55.68 34.18 -29.83
N GLU A 106 56.24 34.06 -31.02
CA GLU A 106 55.51 33.61 -32.20
C GLU A 106 54.92 32.21 -31.99
N LYS A 107 55.63 31.35 -31.25
CA LYS A 107 55.17 30.02 -30.84
C LYS A 107 54.22 30.03 -29.63
N LYS A 108 53.93 31.20 -29.05
CA LYS A 108 53.10 31.38 -27.84
C LYS A 108 53.61 30.56 -26.65
N GLU A 109 54.92 30.40 -26.54
CA GLU A 109 55.58 29.69 -25.45
C GLU A 109 55.54 30.51 -24.16
N ILE A 110 55.41 29.81 -23.03
CA ILE A 110 55.42 30.44 -21.70
C ILE A 110 56.87 30.55 -21.23
N PHE A 111 57.32 31.77 -20.96
CA PHE A 111 58.59 32.05 -20.30
C PHE A 111 58.49 31.69 -18.82
N GLN A 112 59.27 30.68 -18.45
CA GLN A 112 59.45 30.22 -17.09
C GLN A 112 60.56 31.01 -16.39
N PHE A 113 60.62 30.89 -15.07
CA PHE A 113 61.60 31.56 -14.23
C PHE A 113 63.07 31.31 -14.64
N ASP A 114 63.38 30.08 -15.05
CA ASP A 114 64.70 29.63 -15.48
C ASP A 114 65.23 30.44 -16.69
N PHE A 115 64.34 30.83 -17.59
CA PHE A 115 64.66 31.69 -18.73
C PHE A 115 65.09 33.09 -18.31
N PHE A 116 64.39 33.69 -17.35
CA PHE A 116 64.77 35.01 -16.83
C PHE A 116 66.07 34.96 -16.03
N GLN A 117 66.33 33.87 -15.31
CA GLN A 117 67.62 33.62 -14.67
C GLN A 117 68.75 33.54 -15.70
N PHE A 118 68.56 32.78 -16.78
CA PHE A 118 69.51 32.71 -17.89
C PHE A 118 69.82 34.10 -18.46
N LEU A 119 68.79 34.92 -18.75
CA LEU A 119 69.01 36.27 -19.30
C LEU A 119 69.82 37.16 -18.36
N ASN A 120 69.54 37.12 -17.06
CA ASN A 120 70.34 37.85 -16.08
C ASN A 120 71.80 37.39 -16.07
N ASN A 121 72.02 36.08 -16.07
CA ASN A 121 73.37 35.49 -16.09
C ASN A 121 74.12 35.81 -17.39
N TRP A 122 73.44 35.82 -18.53
CA TRP A 122 74.02 36.20 -19.82
C TRP A 122 74.47 37.65 -19.83
N ILE A 123 73.64 38.58 -19.33
CA ILE A 123 73.99 40.00 -19.26
C ILE A 123 75.21 40.21 -18.34
N GLU A 124 75.26 39.50 -17.20
CA GLU A 124 76.39 39.56 -16.28
C GLU A 124 77.70 39.06 -16.91
N LYS A 125 77.67 37.89 -17.58
CA LYS A 125 78.85 37.35 -18.29
C LYS A 125 79.30 38.26 -19.44
N ARG A 126 78.37 38.86 -20.19
CA ARG A 126 78.69 39.82 -21.26
C ARG A 126 79.40 41.06 -20.72
N ASN A 127 78.90 41.61 -19.61
CA ASN A 127 79.52 42.76 -18.96
C ASN A 127 80.91 42.44 -18.40
N GLN A 128 81.15 41.19 -17.97
CA GLN A 128 82.49 40.73 -17.55
C GLN A 128 83.48 40.63 -18.72
N ARG A 129 83.05 40.24 -19.94
CA ARG A 129 83.91 40.13 -21.13
C ARG A 129 84.36 41.50 -21.67
N LEU A 130 83.58 42.55 -21.45
CA LEU A 130 83.95 43.94 -21.77
C LEU A 130 85.05 44.54 -20.86
N LYS A 131 85.53 43.79 -19.85
CA LYS A 131 86.63 44.18 -18.93
C LYS A 131 87.98 44.44 -19.61
N GLY A 132 88.16 44.09 -20.89
CA GLY A 132 89.43 44.22 -21.61
C GLY A 132 89.94 45.66 -21.89
N LYS A 133 89.20 46.73 -21.56
CA LYS A 133 89.68 48.12 -21.70
C LYS A 133 89.27 49.00 -20.51
N LYS A 134 90.28 49.31 -19.68
CA LYS A 134 90.44 50.34 -18.63
C LYS A 134 89.49 50.33 -17.42
N GLU A 135 90.10 50.45 -16.24
CA GLU A 135 89.49 50.39 -14.90
C GLU A 135 88.96 51.76 -14.40
N LYS A 136 87.99 51.65 -13.47
CA LYS A 136 87.50 52.61 -12.45
C LYS A 136 86.41 53.65 -12.71
N GLU A 137 85.94 53.90 -13.94
CA GLU A 137 84.72 54.74 -14.15
C GLU A 137 83.40 53.94 -14.29
N LYS A 138 83.44 52.61 -14.27
CA LYS A 138 82.36 51.79 -14.86
C LYS A 138 81.24 51.29 -13.93
N GLU A 139 81.16 51.55 -12.62
CA GLU A 139 80.05 50.95 -11.83
C GLU A 139 78.68 51.58 -12.06
N LYS A 140 78.59 52.92 -12.17
CA LYS A 140 77.35 53.59 -12.57
C LYS A 140 76.98 53.30 -14.03
N GLU A 141 77.96 53.31 -14.94
CA GLU A 141 77.73 52.96 -16.35
C GLU A 141 77.33 51.49 -16.56
N LYS A 142 77.89 50.54 -15.79
CA LYS A 142 77.46 49.11 -15.80
C LYS A 142 76.00 48.97 -15.41
N GLY A 143 75.55 49.69 -14.38
CA GLY A 143 74.16 49.70 -13.96
C GLY A 143 73.24 50.26 -15.06
N ILE A 144 73.69 51.28 -15.79
CA ILE A 144 72.97 51.89 -16.91
C ILE A 144 72.93 50.96 -18.13
N GLU A 145 74.04 50.32 -18.49
CA GLU A 145 74.12 49.40 -19.63
C GLU A 145 73.35 48.09 -19.38
N LYS A 146 73.43 47.53 -18.15
CA LYS A 146 72.59 46.40 -17.72
C LYS A 146 71.10 46.77 -17.87
N LYS A 147 70.68 47.94 -17.36
CA LYS A 147 69.31 48.44 -17.52
C LYS A 147 68.91 48.64 -18.98
N ARG A 148 69.80 49.15 -19.83
CA ARG A 148 69.52 49.39 -21.27
C ARG A 148 69.37 48.08 -22.05
N LEU A 149 70.22 47.08 -21.81
CA LEU A 149 70.12 45.75 -22.43
C LEU A 149 68.83 45.05 -21.99
N PHE A 150 68.53 45.08 -20.70
CA PHE A 150 67.26 44.55 -20.20
C PHE A 150 66.07 45.28 -20.80
N HIS A 151 66.08 46.61 -20.89
CA HIS A 151 64.99 47.36 -21.51
C HIS A 151 64.74 46.93 -22.97
N SER A 152 65.80 46.60 -23.72
CA SER A 152 65.68 46.11 -25.10
C SER A 152 65.13 44.68 -25.24
N PHE A 153 65.32 43.83 -24.24
CA PHE A 153 64.67 42.51 -24.20
C PHE A 153 63.25 42.62 -23.61
N PHE A 154 63.07 43.54 -22.68
CA PHE A 154 61.83 43.77 -21.96
C PHE A 154 60.68 44.15 -22.89
N SER A 155 60.92 45.06 -23.83
CA SER A 155 59.93 45.46 -24.84
C SER A 155 59.47 44.31 -25.73
N LEU A 156 60.16 43.18 -25.71
CA LEU A 156 59.75 42.00 -26.43
C LEU A 156 58.72 41.24 -25.61
N PHE A 157 58.90 41.02 -24.30
CA PHE A 157 58.01 40.19 -23.49
C PHE A 157 56.56 40.71 -23.42
N ASP A 158 55.63 39.85 -23.82
CA ASP A 158 54.20 40.05 -23.58
C ASP A 158 53.88 39.59 -22.14
N LYS A 159 53.08 40.38 -21.41
CA LYS A 159 52.48 39.96 -20.13
C LYS A 159 51.78 38.61 -20.25
N ASP A 160 51.31 38.27 -21.44
CA ASP A 160 50.61 37.02 -21.67
C ASP A 160 51.49 35.77 -21.71
N SER A 161 52.78 35.97 -21.93
CA SER A 161 53.77 34.92 -22.12
C SER A 161 54.48 34.49 -20.83
N ILE A 162 54.09 34.98 -19.65
CA ILE A 162 54.76 34.71 -18.37
C ILE A 162 53.98 33.72 -17.51
N SER A 163 54.70 32.78 -16.89
CA SER A 163 54.13 31.79 -15.97
C SER A 163 53.51 32.44 -14.72
N LYS A 164 52.25 32.07 -14.40
CA LYS A 164 51.54 32.53 -13.18
C LYS A 164 52.25 32.09 -11.90
N GLN A 165 52.82 30.89 -11.91
CA GLN A 165 53.45 30.26 -10.74
C GLN A 165 54.80 30.89 -10.38
N ASP A 166 55.43 31.57 -11.34
CA ASP A 166 56.75 32.16 -11.17
C ASP A 166 56.72 33.66 -10.88
N PHE A 167 55.53 34.30 -10.91
CA PHE A 167 55.39 35.74 -10.72
C PHE A 167 56.05 36.24 -9.43
N ASP A 168 55.87 35.55 -8.30
CA ASP A 168 56.49 35.94 -7.04
C ASP A 168 58.01 35.85 -7.08
N LYS A 169 58.56 34.90 -7.84
CA LYS A 169 60.01 34.77 -8.04
C LYS A 169 60.55 35.86 -8.96
N LEU A 170 59.75 36.38 -9.90
CA LEU A 170 60.17 37.48 -10.77
C LEU A 170 60.42 38.78 -10.00
N LYS A 171 59.79 38.97 -8.83
CA LYS A 171 60.00 40.13 -7.96
C LYS A 171 61.44 40.23 -7.42
N GLN A 172 62.20 39.14 -7.43
CA GLN A 172 63.61 39.13 -6.97
C GLN A 172 64.55 39.89 -7.93
N PHE A 173 64.09 40.18 -9.14
CA PHE A 173 64.90 40.81 -10.17
C PHE A 173 64.65 42.32 -10.20
N ASP A 174 65.59 43.10 -9.70
CA ASP A 174 65.52 44.57 -9.59
C ASP A 174 65.43 45.32 -10.95
N PHE A 175 65.45 44.60 -12.07
CA PHE A 175 65.42 45.16 -13.41
C PHE A 175 64.03 45.22 -14.06
N PHE A 176 63.01 44.55 -13.50
CA PHE A 176 61.65 44.67 -14.02
C PHE A 176 61.03 46.03 -13.61
N PRO A 177 60.41 46.76 -14.56
CA PRO A 177 59.65 47.96 -14.21
C PRO A 177 58.48 47.63 -13.27
N LYS A 178 58.22 48.49 -12.29
CA LYS A 178 57.08 48.32 -11.37
C LYS A 178 55.74 48.22 -12.12
N SER A 179 55.55 49.00 -13.19
CA SER A 179 54.34 48.97 -14.03
C SER A 179 54.10 47.59 -14.64
N PHE A 180 55.15 46.91 -15.10
CA PHE A 180 55.03 45.58 -15.70
C PHE A 180 54.66 44.51 -14.68
N LEU A 181 55.26 44.56 -13.48
CA LEU A 181 54.92 43.63 -12.40
C LEU A 181 53.45 43.82 -12.00
N VAL A 182 52.94 45.06 -11.99
CA VAL A 182 51.51 45.35 -11.76
C VAL A 182 50.63 44.77 -12.86
N ASP A 183 51.01 44.89 -14.14
CA ASP A 183 50.24 44.33 -15.25
C ASP A 183 50.13 42.80 -15.19
N ILE A 184 51.23 42.10 -14.85
CA ILE A 184 51.20 40.65 -14.66
C ILE A 184 50.37 40.28 -13.42
N GLN A 185 50.51 41.02 -12.33
CA GLN A 185 49.71 40.78 -11.11
C GLN A 185 48.21 40.91 -11.39
N ASN A 186 47.79 41.95 -12.11
CA ASN A 186 46.41 42.15 -12.51
C ASN A 186 45.90 41.02 -13.39
N LYS A 187 46.72 40.50 -14.31
CA LYS A 187 46.38 39.32 -15.10
C LYS A 187 46.19 38.07 -14.24
N VAL A 188 47.12 37.78 -13.34
CA VAL A 188 47.02 36.62 -12.41
C VAL A 188 45.73 36.70 -11.61
N ILE A 189 45.37 37.89 -11.13
CA ILE A 189 44.11 38.13 -10.42
C ILE A 189 42.90 37.86 -11.32
N GLN A 190 42.87 38.41 -12.54
CA GLN A 190 41.77 38.19 -13.49
C GLN A 190 41.57 36.73 -13.85
N ASP A 191 42.67 35.98 -14.05
CA ASP A 191 42.58 34.58 -14.39
C ASP A 191 42.12 33.73 -13.19
N ASN A 192 42.58 34.04 -11.98
CA ASN A 192 42.11 33.39 -10.76
C ASN A 192 40.61 33.67 -10.52
N GLN A 193 40.15 34.89 -10.80
CA GLN A 193 38.73 35.25 -10.73
C GLN A 193 37.89 34.41 -11.70
N LYS A 194 38.32 34.27 -12.97
CA LYS A 194 37.66 33.40 -13.94
C LYS A 194 37.62 31.93 -13.50
N GLU A 195 38.69 31.44 -12.88
CA GLU A 195 38.73 30.06 -12.36
C GLU A 195 37.74 29.87 -11.21
N ILE A 196 37.63 30.84 -10.30
CA ILE A 196 36.64 30.83 -9.22
C ILE A 196 35.22 30.85 -9.79
N GLU A 197 34.91 31.77 -10.70
CA GLU A 197 33.58 31.86 -11.34
C GLU A 197 33.18 30.55 -12.03
N ASN A 198 34.13 29.88 -12.70
CA ASN A 198 33.87 28.59 -13.34
C ASN A 198 33.59 27.49 -12.31
N LYS A 199 34.36 27.44 -11.22
CA LYS A 199 34.12 26.48 -10.13
C LYS A 199 32.79 26.73 -9.42
N GLU A 200 32.42 27.99 -9.21
CA GLU A 200 31.13 28.36 -8.64
C GLU A 200 29.98 27.88 -9.51
N LYS A 201 30.06 28.08 -10.84
CA LYS A 201 29.07 27.55 -11.79
C LYS A 201 28.98 26.02 -11.76
N GLU A 202 30.12 25.32 -11.73
CA GLU A 202 30.14 23.86 -11.66
C GLU A 202 29.49 23.34 -10.37
N ILE A 203 29.75 24.00 -9.24
CA ILE A 203 29.11 23.68 -7.96
C ILE A 203 27.61 23.94 -8.03
N GLU A 204 27.19 25.08 -8.57
CA GLU A 204 25.77 25.43 -8.69
C GLU A 204 25.00 24.43 -9.57
N GLU A 205 25.58 24.01 -10.69
CA GLU A 205 25.00 22.98 -11.56
C GLU A 205 24.90 21.63 -10.85
N LYS A 206 25.94 21.21 -10.11
CA LYS A 206 25.91 19.97 -9.32
C LYS A 206 24.81 20.02 -8.25
N TRP A 207 24.71 21.12 -7.51
CA TRP A 207 23.70 21.31 -6.48
C TRP A 207 22.27 21.30 -7.06
N LYS A 208 22.05 21.98 -8.19
CA LYS A 208 20.75 21.97 -8.88
C LYS A 208 20.32 20.56 -9.26
N LYS A 209 21.25 19.77 -9.82
CA LYS A 209 20.99 18.38 -10.20
C LYS A 209 20.65 17.51 -8.98
N GLU A 210 21.41 17.64 -7.89
CA GLU A 210 21.15 16.86 -6.68
C GLU A 210 19.80 17.21 -6.04
N VAL A 211 19.41 18.49 -6.03
CA VAL A 211 18.09 18.93 -5.55
C VAL A 211 16.98 18.37 -6.44
N GLU A 212 17.15 18.38 -7.76
CA GLU A 212 16.16 17.83 -8.69
C GLU A 212 15.97 16.32 -8.48
N ASP A 213 17.06 15.58 -8.33
CA ASP A 213 17.02 14.13 -8.09
C ASP A 213 16.35 13.80 -6.75
N LYS A 214 16.64 14.55 -5.67
CA LYS A 214 15.97 14.39 -4.37
C LYS A 214 14.48 14.73 -4.43
N ASN A 215 14.10 15.77 -5.17
CA ASN A 215 12.69 16.12 -5.34
C ASN A 215 11.91 15.03 -6.07
N LYS A 216 12.49 14.42 -7.12
CA LYS A 216 11.91 13.26 -7.80
C LYS A 216 11.73 12.06 -6.86
N GLU A 217 12.69 11.81 -5.98
CA GLU A 217 12.60 10.74 -4.99
C GLU A 217 11.46 10.98 -3.98
N ILE A 218 11.31 12.23 -3.51
CA ILE A 218 10.22 12.63 -2.62
C ILE A 218 8.86 12.43 -3.31
N GLU A 219 8.71 12.91 -4.55
CA GLU A 219 7.46 12.78 -5.31
C GLU A 219 7.07 11.30 -5.52
N ASN A 220 8.03 10.43 -5.77
CA ASN A 220 7.79 8.99 -5.89
C ASN A 220 7.33 8.38 -4.55
N LYS A 221 7.99 8.72 -3.43
CA LYS A 221 7.58 8.25 -2.10
C LYS A 221 6.19 8.75 -1.70
N GLU A 222 5.83 9.97 -2.09
CA GLU A 222 4.48 10.51 -1.88
C GLU A 222 3.42 9.73 -2.65
N LYS A 223 3.70 9.35 -3.90
CA LYS A 223 2.80 8.49 -4.70
C LYS A 223 2.65 7.10 -4.09
N GLU A 224 3.74 6.48 -3.65
CA GLU A 224 3.70 5.18 -2.96
C GLU A 224 2.87 5.25 -1.66
N ASN A 225 3.06 6.29 -0.85
CA ASN A 225 2.27 6.50 0.36
C ASN A 225 0.78 6.72 0.07
N GLN A 226 0.44 7.46 -0.98
CA GLN A 226 -0.95 7.65 -1.40
C GLN A 226 -1.58 6.33 -1.85
N GLN A 227 -0.87 5.53 -2.63
CA GLN A 227 -1.33 4.22 -3.09
C GLN A 227 -1.57 3.27 -1.91
N MET A 228 -0.62 3.20 -0.97
CA MET A 228 -0.75 2.37 0.22
C MET A 228 -1.94 2.77 1.10
N LYS A 229 -2.24 4.07 1.18
CA LYS A 229 -3.43 4.56 1.89
C LYS A 229 -4.73 4.07 1.23
N ILE A 230 -4.83 4.13 -0.10
CA ILE A 230 -6.00 3.63 -0.85
C ILE A 230 -6.18 2.13 -0.61
N GLU A 231 -5.11 1.33 -0.69
CA GLU A 231 -5.18 -0.12 -0.47
C GLU A 231 -5.64 -0.49 0.94
N ILE A 232 -5.20 0.27 1.96
CA ILE A 232 -5.66 0.08 3.35
C ILE A 232 -7.15 0.40 3.46
N GLU A 233 -7.61 1.52 2.89
CA GLU A 233 -9.02 1.91 2.91
C GLU A 233 -9.92 0.88 2.19
N GLU A 234 -9.48 0.33 1.07
CA GLU A 234 -10.20 -0.72 0.35
C GLU A 234 -10.29 -2.03 1.14
N LYS A 235 -9.18 -2.45 1.77
CA LYS A 235 -9.17 -3.63 2.65
C LYS A 235 -10.14 -3.47 3.83
N TRP A 236 -10.12 -2.31 4.47
CA TRP A 236 -11.04 -2.00 5.58
C TRP A 236 -12.50 -2.00 5.14
N LYS A 237 -12.81 -1.39 3.99
CA LYS A 237 -14.18 -1.39 3.44
C LYS A 237 -14.69 -2.81 3.19
N LYS A 238 -13.86 -3.68 2.60
CA LYS A 238 -14.23 -5.07 2.35
C LYS A 238 -14.47 -5.84 3.64
N GLU A 239 -13.61 -5.69 4.64
CA GLU A 239 -13.77 -6.36 5.94
C GLU A 239 -15.05 -5.90 6.68
N VAL A 240 -15.38 -4.61 6.59
CA VAL A 240 -16.63 -4.07 7.14
C VAL A 240 -17.85 -4.64 6.41
N GLU A 241 -17.79 -4.74 5.08
CA GLU A 241 -18.89 -5.30 4.29
C GLU A 241 -19.14 -6.78 4.63
N ASP A 242 -18.08 -7.57 4.76
CA ASP A 242 -18.18 -8.99 5.11
C ASP A 242 -18.76 -9.18 6.53
N LYS A 243 -18.34 -8.37 7.51
CA LYS A 243 -18.91 -8.39 8.87
C LYS A 243 -20.37 -7.97 8.89
N ASN A 244 -20.78 -6.99 8.09
CA ASN A 244 -22.18 -6.56 8.00
C ASN A 244 -23.08 -7.68 7.45
N LYS A 245 -22.62 -8.44 6.45
CA LYS A 245 -23.36 -9.61 5.94
C LYS A 245 -23.52 -10.70 7.01
N GLU A 246 -22.49 -10.91 7.84
CA GLU A 246 -22.56 -11.86 8.96
C GLU A 246 -23.59 -11.42 10.02
N ILE A 247 -23.64 -10.12 10.33
CA ILE A 247 -24.63 -9.53 11.25
C ILE A 247 -26.05 -9.73 10.71
N GLU A 248 -26.30 -9.40 9.44
CA GLU A 248 -27.64 -9.54 8.83
C GLU A 248 -28.16 -10.99 8.89
N ASN A 249 -27.28 -11.97 8.69
CA ASN A 249 -27.65 -13.39 8.80
C ASN A 249 -27.99 -13.78 10.24
N LYS A 250 -27.23 -13.30 11.23
CA LYS A 250 -27.51 -13.56 12.65
C LYS A 250 -28.82 -12.91 13.11
N GLU A 251 -29.14 -11.71 12.62
CA GLU A 251 -30.40 -11.04 12.91
C GLU A 251 -31.62 -11.86 12.44
N LYS A 252 -31.56 -12.43 11.22
CA LYS A 252 -32.60 -13.33 10.71
C LYS A 252 -32.74 -14.61 11.55
N GLU A 253 -31.63 -15.16 12.04
CA GLU A 253 -31.66 -16.32 12.92
C GLU A 253 -32.31 -16.01 14.28
N ILE A 254 -32.02 -14.84 14.84
CA ILE A 254 -32.65 -14.35 16.08
C ILE A 254 -34.15 -14.17 15.89
N GLU A 255 -34.59 -13.51 14.80
CA GLU A 255 -36.02 -13.30 14.53
C GLU A 255 -36.81 -14.61 14.47
N ASN A 256 -36.24 -15.65 13.84
CA ASN A 256 -36.86 -16.96 13.79
C ASN A 256 -36.97 -17.62 15.16
N LYS A 257 -35.91 -17.55 15.97
CA LYS A 257 -35.91 -18.07 17.34
C LYS A 257 -36.91 -17.34 18.24
N GLU A 258 -37.06 -16.03 18.08
CA GLU A 258 -38.06 -15.26 18.83
C GLU A 258 -39.49 -15.71 18.52
N LYS A 259 -39.80 -16.01 17.26
CA LYS A 259 -41.12 -16.56 16.85
C LYS A 259 -41.37 -17.95 17.47
N GLU A 260 -40.36 -18.80 17.52
CA GLU A 260 -40.47 -20.12 18.18
C GLU A 260 -40.72 -19.99 19.68
N VAL A 261 -39.97 -19.11 20.36
CA VAL A 261 -40.15 -18.84 21.79
C VAL A 261 -41.55 -18.31 22.08
N GLU A 262 -42.07 -17.41 21.24
CA GLU A 262 -43.42 -16.87 21.41
C GLU A 262 -44.49 -17.95 21.28
N LYS A 263 -44.34 -18.85 20.29
CA LYS A 263 -45.24 -20.01 20.14
C LYS A 263 -45.20 -20.92 21.38
N MET A 264 -44.00 -21.22 21.89
CA MET A 264 -43.85 -22.05 23.09
C MET A 264 -44.49 -21.40 24.33
N LYS A 265 -44.34 -20.08 24.50
CA LYS A 265 -45.01 -19.34 25.59
C LYS A 265 -46.52 -19.47 25.51
N GLN A 266 -47.10 -19.32 24.32
CA GLN A 266 -48.55 -19.46 24.12
C GLN A 266 -49.01 -20.88 24.47
N GLU A 267 -48.28 -21.91 24.04
CA GLU A 267 -48.59 -23.30 24.38
C GLU A 267 -48.48 -23.57 25.89
N MET A 268 -47.48 -23.01 26.56
CA MET A 268 -47.33 -23.11 28.01
C MET A 268 -48.52 -22.48 28.78
N GLU A 269 -49.01 -21.31 28.35
CA GLU A 269 -50.17 -20.68 28.99
C GLU A 269 -51.44 -21.53 28.82
N LEU A 270 -51.62 -22.14 27.65
CA LEU A 270 -52.74 -23.04 27.41
C LEU A 270 -52.68 -24.29 28.30
N GLN A 271 -51.50 -24.88 28.51
CA GLN A 271 -51.34 -26.04 29.39
C GLN A 271 -51.72 -25.74 30.84
N LYS A 272 -51.54 -24.49 31.32
CA LYS A 272 -51.90 -24.11 32.70
C LYS A 272 -53.39 -24.25 33.00
N ILE A 273 -54.25 -24.14 31.98
CA ILE A 273 -55.71 -24.16 32.11
C ILE A 273 -56.21 -25.46 32.77
N PHE A 274 -55.56 -26.57 32.47
CA PHE A 274 -55.88 -27.90 32.98
C PHE A 274 -54.68 -28.53 33.71
N ALA A 275 -53.81 -27.71 34.33
CA ALA A 275 -52.57 -28.18 34.96
C ALA A 275 -52.78 -29.25 36.03
N ASP A 276 -53.95 -29.26 36.67
CA ASP A 276 -54.31 -30.23 37.71
C ASP A 276 -55.12 -31.42 37.17
N SER A 277 -55.46 -31.46 35.87
CA SER A 277 -56.27 -32.51 35.25
C SER A 277 -55.49 -33.81 35.09
N GLU A 278 -56.06 -34.97 35.42
CA GLU A 278 -55.46 -36.27 35.02
C GLU A 278 -55.92 -36.73 33.62
N ILE A 279 -56.96 -36.09 33.08
CA ILE A 279 -57.58 -36.47 31.80
C ILE A 279 -57.04 -35.62 30.64
N VAL A 280 -57.03 -34.29 30.80
CA VAL A 280 -56.70 -33.31 29.75
C VAL A 280 -55.22 -32.97 29.82
N GLN A 281 -54.38 -33.88 29.32
CA GLN A 281 -52.93 -33.73 29.25
C GLN A 281 -52.44 -33.29 27.87
N ASP A 282 -53.23 -33.53 26.82
CA ASP A 282 -52.91 -33.15 25.45
C ASP A 282 -53.38 -31.72 25.17
N ILE A 283 -52.47 -30.87 24.69
CA ILE A 283 -52.74 -29.47 24.36
C ILE A 283 -53.80 -29.32 23.27
N GLU A 284 -53.92 -30.28 22.37
CA GLU A 284 -54.95 -30.26 21.32
C GLU A 284 -56.35 -30.44 21.92
N TYR A 285 -56.48 -31.16 23.03
CA TYR A 285 -57.76 -31.25 23.76
C TYR A 285 -58.12 -29.93 24.42
N VAL A 286 -57.14 -29.23 24.99
CA VAL A 286 -57.34 -27.88 25.56
C VAL A 286 -57.83 -26.91 24.49
N LYS A 287 -57.15 -26.87 23.33
CA LYS A 287 -57.54 -26.01 22.20
C LYS A 287 -58.96 -26.32 21.73
N LYS A 288 -59.34 -27.60 21.60
CA LYS A 288 -60.69 -28.00 21.18
C LYS A 288 -61.75 -27.60 22.20
N LEU A 289 -61.50 -27.82 23.50
CA LEU A 289 -62.42 -27.38 24.55
C LEU A 289 -62.60 -25.86 24.54
N GLN A 290 -61.51 -25.09 24.38
CA GLN A 290 -61.58 -23.63 24.26
C GLN A 290 -62.37 -23.17 23.03
N GLU A 291 -62.09 -23.75 21.86
CA GLU A 291 -62.81 -23.49 20.61
C GLU A 291 -64.31 -23.77 20.78
N TRP A 292 -64.66 -24.86 21.46
CA TRP A 292 -66.03 -25.33 21.56
C TRP A 292 -66.88 -24.60 22.58
N ILE A 293 -66.30 -24.28 23.74
CA ILE A 293 -66.95 -23.51 24.81
C ILE A 293 -66.98 -22.02 24.44
N ASN A 294 -65.90 -21.52 23.81
CA ASN A 294 -65.74 -20.14 23.34
C ASN A 294 -66.14 -19.09 24.40
N ASP A 295 -65.63 -19.29 25.62
CA ASP A 295 -65.95 -18.44 26.78
C ASP A 295 -64.70 -18.22 27.63
N ASN A 296 -64.02 -17.10 27.39
CA ASN A 296 -62.80 -16.75 28.11
C ASN A 296 -63.05 -16.49 29.60
N ASP A 297 -64.25 -16.05 29.99
CA ASP A 297 -64.61 -15.84 31.39
C ASP A 297 -64.70 -17.18 32.12
N PHE A 298 -65.21 -18.22 31.45
CA PHE A 298 -65.20 -19.58 31.98
C PHE A 298 -63.77 -20.09 32.21
N PHE A 299 -62.90 -20.07 31.20
CA PHE A 299 -61.54 -20.62 31.37
C PHE A 299 -60.66 -19.83 32.36
N SER A 300 -60.89 -18.52 32.50
CA SER A 300 -60.13 -17.69 33.45
C SER A 300 -60.57 -17.87 34.91
N LYS A 301 -61.80 -18.33 35.17
CA LYS A 301 -62.36 -18.45 36.52
C LYS A 301 -62.67 -19.88 36.96
N MET A 302 -62.75 -20.81 36.02
CA MET A 302 -63.10 -22.19 36.33
C MET A 302 -62.07 -22.81 37.26
N LYS A 303 -62.53 -23.76 38.07
CA LYS A 303 -61.71 -24.59 38.94
C LYS A 303 -62.15 -26.04 38.85
N LYS A 304 -61.22 -26.98 39.07
CA LYS A 304 -61.54 -28.41 39.21
C LYS A 304 -62.25 -28.68 40.53
N GLY A 305 -63.56 -28.53 40.52
CA GLY A 305 -64.38 -28.66 41.71
C GLY A 305 -64.69 -30.10 42.11
N PHE A 306 -64.55 -31.06 41.20
CA PHE A 306 -64.70 -32.49 41.49
C PHE A 306 -63.69 -33.34 40.71
N SER A 307 -63.15 -34.36 41.36
CA SER A 307 -62.47 -35.50 40.74
C SER A 307 -62.92 -36.79 41.42
N ALA A 308 -63.32 -37.80 40.66
CA ALA A 308 -63.82 -39.06 41.21
C ALA A 308 -62.76 -39.82 42.02
N LYS A 309 -61.49 -39.83 41.59
CA LYS A 309 -60.40 -40.43 42.39
C LYS A 309 -60.13 -39.68 43.69
N ARG A 310 -60.28 -38.34 43.71
CA ARG A 310 -60.06 -37.51 44.90
C ARG A 310 -61.25 -37.55 45.86
N ASP A 311 -62.45 -37.36 45.33
CA ASP A 311 -63.68 -37.07 46.08
C ASP A 311 -64.62 -38.30 46.19
N GLY A 312 -64.25 -39.40 45.54
CA GLY A 312 -64.95 -40.67 45.57
C GLY A 312 -65.95 -40.86 44.43
N PHE A 313 -66.11 -42.11 43.98
CA PHE A 313 -67.05 -42.51 42.93
C PHE A 313 -68.49 -42.60 43.47
N ASN A 314 -69.09 -41.45 43.77
CA ASN A 314 -70.44 -41.35 44.32
C ASN A 314 -71.17 -40.10 43.82
N SER A 315 -72.41 -40.25 43.33
CA SER A 315 -73.23 -39.16 42.79
C SER A 315 -73.54 -38.08 43.81
N GLN A 316 -73.71 -38.42 45.08
CA GLN A 316 -73.97 -37.45 46.14
C GLN A 316 -72.78 -36.53 46.38
N ASN A 317 -71.56 -37.06 46.31
CA ASN A 317 -70.35 -36.24 46.43
C ASN A 317 -70.17 -35.34 45.20
N TRP A 318 -70.48 -35.88 44.01
CA TRP A 318 -70.49 -35.09 42.78
C TRP A 318 -71.49 -33.93 42.85
N HIS A 319 -72.74 -34.20 43.22
CA HIS A 319 -73.79 -33.19 43.37
C HIS A 319 -73.45 -32.11 44.41
N LYS A 320 -72.88 -32.51 45.56
CA LYS A 320 -72.36 -31.54 46.56
C LYS A 320 -71.32 -30.58 45.98
N ALA A 321 -70.54 -31.02 45.00
CA ALA A 321 -69.55 -30.19 44.34
C ALA A 321 -70.15 -29.30 43.26
N VAL A 322 -71.00 -29.85 42.38
CA VAL A 322 -71.42 -29.18 41.12
C VAL A 322 -72.77 -28.46 41.17
N ASP A 323 -73.64 -28.78 42.12
CA ASP A 323 -74.98 -28.21 42.13
C ASP A 323 -74.97 -26.71 42.42
N GLY A 324 -75.74 -25.95 41.63
CA GLY A 324 -75.88 -24.50 41.76
C GLY A 324 -74.66 -23.71 41.28
N LYS A 325 -73.69 -24.33 40.60
CA LYS A 325 -72.46 -23.67 40.10
C LYS A 325 -72.60 -23.02 38.72
N GLY A 326 -73.72 -23.23 38.03
CA GLY A 326 -73.94 -22.69 36.68
C GLY A 326 -73.09 -23.43 35.64
N LYS A 327 -72.32 -22.68 34.84
CA LYS A 327 -71.51 -23.25 33.75
C LYS A 327 -70.66 -24.42 34.25
N THR A 328 -70.86 -25.60 33.67
CA THR A 328 -70.22 -26.83 34.13
C THR A 328 -69.70 -27.61 32.92
N LEU A 329 -68.40 -27.87 32.93
CA LEU A 329 -67.71 -28.79 32.03
C LEU A 329 -67.48 -30.11 32.77
N ILE A 330 -67.94 -31.22 32.19
CA ILE A 330 -67.70 -32.57 32.70
C ILE A 330 -66.85 -33.32 31.70
N ILE A 331 -65.79 -33.97 32.20
CA ILE A 331 -64.86 -34.76 31.41
C ILE A 331 -64.77 -36.15 32.05
N ILE A 332 -65.03 -37.18 31.26
CA ILE A 332 -65.07 -38.57 31.68
C ILE A 332 -63.99 -39.32 30.90
N LYS A 333 -63.16 -40.07 31.62
CA LYS A 333 -62.20 -41.01 31.07
C LYS A 333 -62.63 -42.43 31.41
N THR A 334 -62.66 -43.31 30.43
CA THR A 334 -62.89 -44.74 30.65
C THR A 334 -61.57 -45.51 30.79
N LYS A 335 -61.62 -46.72 31.36
CA LYS A 335 -60.45 -47.61 31.44
C LYS A 335 -59.91 -48.01 30.06
N ASP A 336 -60.78 -48.03 29.05
CA ASP A 336 -60.42 -48.27 27.65
C ASP A 336 -59.93 -46.99 26.93
N ASN A 337 -59.60 -45.92 27.68
CA ASN A 337 -59.07 -44.66 27.17
C ASN A 337 -59.99 -43.87 26.23
N PHE A 338 -61.30 -44.07 26.32
CA PHE A 338 -62.25 -43.11 25.74
C PHE A 338 -62.28 -41.86 26.63
N ILE A 339 -62.23 -40.69 26.01
CA ILE A 339 -62.36 -39.40 26.69
C ILE A 339 -63.52 -38.67 26.04
N PHE A 340 -64.58 -38.47 26.81
CA PHE A 340 -65.80 -37.80 26.35
C PHE A 340 -66.40 -36.99 27.49
N GLY A 341 -67.45 -36.23 27.20
CA GLY A 341 -68.11 -35.48 28.25
C GLY A 341 -69.16 -34.54 27.69
N GLY A 342 -69.49 -33.53 28.48
CA GLY A 342 -70.44 -32.52 28.06
C GLY A 342 -70.24 -31.22 28.79
N PHE A 343 -70.73 -30.15 28.18
CA PHE A 343 -70.76 -28.82 28.73
C PHE A 343 -72.20 -28.32 28.79
N THR A 344 -72.53 -27.60 29.84
CA THR A 344 -73.79 -26.88 30.00
C THR A 344 -73.50 -25.49 30.58
N GLN A 345 -74.22 -24.47 30.10
CA GLN A 345 -74.20 -23.14 30.70
C GLN A 345 -75.10 -23.03 31.94
N VAL A 346 -76.17 -23.83 32.01
CA VAL A 346 -77.15 -23.76 33.11
C VAL A 346 -76.67 -24.52 34.36
N GLY A 347 -76.00 -25.65 34.17
CA GLY A 347 -75.50 -26.46 35.28
C GLY A 347 -76.54 -27.36 35.95
N PHE A 348 -76.09 -28.08 36.96
CA PHE A 348 -76.90 -29.03 37.73
C PHE A 348 -77.44 -28.37 39.00
N ASN A 349 -78.51 -28.92 39.57
CA ASN A 349 -79.16 -28.35 40.76
C ASN A 349 -79.64 -29.41 41.76
N GLY A 350 -79.32 -30.68 41.54
CA GLY A 350 -79.70 -31.81 42.40
C GLY A 350 -81.20 -32.13 42.42
N ASN A 351 -82.07 -31.24 41.92
CA ASN A 351 -83.51 -31.41 41.93
C ASN A 351 -83.95 -32.31 40.78
N THR A 352 -84.86 -33.24 41.07
CA THR A 352 -85.45 -34.16 40.09
C THR A 352 -86.07 -33.42 38.90
N GLY A 353 -85.39 -33.37 37.75
CA GLY A 353 -85.95 -32.67 36.60
C GLY A 353 -85.11 -32.63 35.33
N LYS A 354 -85.84 -32.39 34.23
CA LYS A 354 -85.31 -32.06 32.91
C LYS A 354 -84.88 -30.59 32.89
N ILE A 355 -83.67 -30.31 32.39
CA ILE A 355 -83.15 -28.94 32.23
C ILE A 355 -82.85 -28.71 30.75
N ASN A 356 -83.36 -27.60 30.23
CA ASN A 356 -83.10 -27.16 28.87
C ASN A 356 -81.92 -26.18 28.86
N ASP A 357 -81.02 -26.39 27.92
CA ASP A 357 -79.88 -25.53 27.66
C ASP A 357 -79.52 -25.64 26.18
N SER A 358 -79.88 -24.63 25.40
CA SER A 358 -79.61 -24.61 23.95
C SER A 358 -78.12 -24.51 23.63
N SER A 359 -77.30 -24.11 24.59
CA SER A 359 -75.85 -24.00 24.46
C SER A 359 -75.12 -25.27 24.90
N ALA A 360 -75.85 -26.26 25.43
CA ALA A 360 -75.25 -27.51 25.87
C ALA A 360 -74.76 -28.33 24.67
N PHE A 361 -73.66 -29.04 24.90
CA PHE A 361 -73.11 -29.96 23.91
C PHE A 361 -72.46 -31.16 24.59
N ILE A 362 -72.44 -32.28 23.87
CA ILE A 362 -71.62 -33.45 24.18
C ILE A 362 -70.37 -33.37 23.31
N PHE A 363 -69.25 -33.89 23.80
CA PHE A 363 -68.03 -33.99 23.01
C PHE A 363 -67.34 -35.34 23.21
N SER A 364 -66.50 -35.69 22.24
CA SER A 364 -65.54 -36.80 22.31
C SER A 364 -64.16 -36.24 22.00
N LEU A 365 -63.21 -36.33 22.93
CA LEU A 365 -61.81 -35.93 22.74
C LEU A 365 -60.94 -37.08 22.25
N ARG A 366 -61.21 -38.30 22.73
CA ARG A 366 -60.45 -39.50 22.34
C ARG A 366 -61.38 -40.70 22.19
N ASN A 367 -61.15 -41.45 21.12
CA ASN A 367 -61.76 -42.75 20.88
C ASN A 367 -60.63 -43.80 20.79
N ASP A 368 -60.80 -44.96 21.43
CA ASP A 368 -59.77 -46.01 21.47
C ASP A 368 -59.48 -46.63 20.10
N LYS A 369 -60.41 -46.50 19.15
CA LYS A 369 -60.30 -47.02 17.78
C LYS A 369 -59.29 -46.24 16.92
N GLY A 370 -58.70 -45.16 17.44
CA GLY A 370 -57.64 -44.39 16.77
C GLY A 370 -58.07 -43.57 15.56
N ASP A 371 -59.25 -43.84 14.98
CA ASP A 371 -59.68 -43.29 13.69
C ASP A 371 -60.52 -42.00 13.79
N ARG A 372 -60.82 -41.52 15.00
CA ARG A 372 -61.77 -40.40 15.21
C ARG A 372 -61.08 -39.21 15.85
N ILE A 373 -61.13 -38.07 15.16
CA ILE A 373 -60.67 -36.77 15.65
C ILE A 373 -61.63 -36.21 16.73
N PRO A 374 -61.15 -35.31 17.61
CA PRO A 374 -62.01 -34.65 18.57
C PRO A 374 -63.24 -33.98 17.92
N ALA A 375 -64.44 -34.21 18.46
CA ALA A 375 -65.69 -33.72 17.90
C ALA A 375 -66.68 -33.20 18.95
N LYS A 376 -67.47 -32.19 18.57
CA LYS A 376 -68.56 -31.57 19.34
C LYS A 376 -69.91 -31.87 18.73
N PHE A 377 -70.91 -32.09 19.60
CA PHE A 377 -72.26 -32.48 19.23
C PHE A 377 -73.27 -31.61 19.97
N THR A 378 -73.98 -30.78 19.21
CA THR A 378 -74.91 -29.79 19.79
C THR A 378 -76.22 -30.42 20.22
N TYR A 379 -76.83 -29.83 21.26
CA TYR A 379 -78.17 -30.16 21.69
C TYR A 379 -79.19 -29.91 20.57
N LYS A 380 -80.13 -30.84 20.37
CA LYS A 380 -81.21 -30.70 19.37
C LYS A 380 -82.61 -30.70 19.98
N GLN A 381 -82.93 -31.59 20.93
CA GLN A 381 -84.31 -31.77 21.40
C GLN A 381 -84.48 -32.53 22.73
N ASN A 382 -85.71 -32.51 23.26
CA ASN A 382 -86.18 -33.09 24.53
C ASN A 382 -85.68 -32.37 25.79
N SER A 383 -84.43 -32.57 26.19
CA SER A 383 -83.78 -31.92 27.34
C SER A 383 -82.28 -32.01 27.18
N ALA A 384 -81.55 -30.96 27.58
CA ALA A 384 -80.10 -30.93 27.46
C ALA A 384 -79.46 -31.83 28.54
N ILE A 385 -79.89 -31.67 29.78
CA ILE A 385 -79.43 -32.48 30.91
C ILE A 385 -80.62 -32.90 31.77
N TYR A 386 -80.38 -33.89 32.63
CA TYR A 386 -81.30 -34.27 33.69
C TYR A 386 -80.55 -34.22 35.01
N SER A 387 -81.12 -33.56 36.02
CA SER A 387 -80.53 -33.49 37.36
C SER A 387 -81.35 -34.33 38.32
N ASN A 388 -80.68 -35.18 39.10
CA ASN A 388 -81.27 -35.99 40.18
C ASN A 388 -80.13 -36.59 41.00
N LEU A 389 -80.17 -36.39 42.34
CA LEU A 389 -79.15 -36.89 43.27
C LEU A 389 -78.78 -38.37 43.15
N SER A 390 -79.68 -39.19 42.59
CA SER A 390 -79.48 -40.64 42.40
C SER A 390 -78.61 -40.99 41.19
N TYR A 391 -78.23 -40.00 40.37
CA TYR A 391 -77.41 -40.15 39.18
C TYR A 391 -76.24 -39.17 39.24
N GLY A 392 -75.14 -39.49 38.57
CA GLY A 392 -74.07 -38.54 38.31
C GLY A 392 -74.39 -37.63 37.11
N PRO A 393 -73.37 -37.21 36.35
CA PRO A 393 -73.55 -36.55 35.07
C PRO A 393 -74.53 -37.29 34.16
N LEU A 394 -75.52 -36.56 33.65
CA LEU A 394 -76.54 -37.10 32.76
C LEU A 394 -76.90 -36.07 31.68
N PHE A 395 -76.68 -36.45 30.43
CA PHE A 395 -76.99 -35.64 29.26
C PHE A 395 -78.09 -36.28 28.42
N GLY A 396 -79.01 -35.45 27.96
CA GLY A 396 -80.18 -35.82 27.16
C GLY A 396 -81.48 -35.97 27.98
N GLY A 397 -82.60 -36.08 27.27
CA GLY A 397 -83.90 -36.46 27.83
C GLY A 397 -84.16 -37.96 27.64
N TYR A 398 -84.95 -38.59 28.51
CA TYR A 398 -85.18 -40.04 28.44
C TYR A 398 -85.70 -40.51 27.06
N PRO A 399 -85.07 -41.54 26.43
CA PRO A 399 -83.82 -42.20 26.83
C PRO A 399 -82.58 -41.32 26.66
N TYR A 400 -81.84 -41.12 27.74
CA TYR A 400 -80.66 -40.25 27.83
C TYR A 400 -79.55 -40.59 26.81
N ASP A 401 -78.74 -39.61 26.42
CA ASP A 401 -77.61 -39.82 25.49
C ASP A 401 -76.43 -40.49 26.20
N PHE A 402 -76.14 -40.10 27.44
CA PHE A 402 -75.34 -40.89 28.37
C PHE A 402 -75.73 -40.57 29.81
N CYS A 403 -75.49 -41.52 30.71
CA CYS A 403 -75.70 -41.34 32.13
C CYS A 403 -74.69 -42.12 32.98
N LEU A 404 -74.29 -41.51 34.09
CA LEU A 404 -73.61 -42.19 35.19
C LEU A 404 -74.60 -42.47 36.32
N ASN A 405 -74.53 -43.67 36.90
CA ASN A 405 -75.36 -44.09 38.04
C ASN A 405 -74.86 -43.48 39.36
N SER A 406 -75.46 -43.88 40.49
CA SER A 406 -75.13 -43.38 41.82
C SER A 406 -73.69 -43.64 42.28
N ASN A 407 -73.01 -44.61 41.67
CA ASN A 407 -71.61 -44.94 41.94
C ASN A 407 -70.65 -44.31 40.92
N LEU A 408 -71.12 -43.31 40.13
CA LEU A 408 -70.40 -42.72 39.00
C LEU A 408 -69.85 -43.77 38.01
N GLN A 409 -70.52 -44.91 37.93
CA GLN A 409 -70.27 -45.95 36.94
C GLN A 409 -71.35 -45.89 35.86
N PRO A 410 -71.18 -46.60 34.75
CA PRO A 410 -72.13 -46.49 33.64
C PRO A 410 -73.55 -46.86 34.06
N GLY A 411 -74.49 -45.97 33.78
CA GLY A 411 -75.86 -46.39 33.52
C GLY A 411 -75.89 -46.95 32.10
N TYR A 412 -75.71 -46.07 31.11
CA TYR A 412 -75.50 -46.42 29.70
C TYR A 412 -75.05 -45.22 28.85
N SER A 413 -74.65 -45.48 27.61
CA SER A 413 -74.43 -44.55 26.50
C SER A 413 -75.35 -44.95 25.34
N ASN A 414 -76.33 -44.09 25.03
CA ASN A 414 -77.32 -44.28 23.97
C ASN A 414 -77.37 -43.03 23.09
N PHE A 415 -76.20 -42.65 22.62
CA PHE A 415 -75.95 -41.35 22.01
C PHE A 415 -76.83 -41.12 20.76
N GLY A 416 -77.31 -39.88 20.60
CA GLY A 416 -78.04 -39.42 19.43
C GLY A 416 -79.54 -39.21 19.62
N TYR A 417 -80.06 -39.28 20.84
CA TYR A 417 -81.48 -39.05 21.11
C TYR A 417 -81.78 -37.56 21.26
N SER A 418 -81.13 -36.88 22.20
CA SER A 418 -81.27 -35.45 22.46
C SER A 418 -80.16 -34.59 21.86
N TYR A 419 -79.08 -35.21 21.40
CA TYR A 419 -77.95 -34.54 20.75
C TYR A 419 -77.80 -34.99 19.29
N ASN A 420 -77.11 -34.17 18.49
CA ASN A 420 -76.79 -34.51 17.12
C ASN A 420 -75.74 -35.63 17.07
N LEU A 421 -75.95 -36.60 16.18
CA LEU A 421 -74.94 -37.62 15.88
C LEU A 421 -73.96 -37.11 14.81
N PRO A 422 -72.77 -37.71 14.72
CA PRO A 422 -71.92 -37.57 13.55
C PRO A 422 -72.66 -37.94 12.27
N ASN A 423 -72.27 -37.30 11.16
CA ASN A 423 -72.83 -37.59 9.85
C ASN A 423 -72.70 -39.08 9.51
N GLY A 424 -73.78 -39.69 9.04
CA GLY A 424 -73.84 -41.11 8.68
C GLY A 424 -74.20 -42.06 9.81
N ILE A 425 -74.20 -41.62 11.08
CA ILE A 425 -74.59 -42.46 12.22
C ILE A 425 -76.08 -42.24 12.54
N THR A 426 -76.81 -43.34 12.68
CA THR A 426 -78.25 -43.31 13.02
C THR A 426 -78.48 -43.74 14.48
N TYR A 427 -79.38 -43.04 15.17
CA TYR A 427 -79.78 -43.38 16.53
C TYR A 427 -80.28 -44.84 16.65
N GLY A 428 -79.95 -45.48 17.77
CA GLY A 428 -80.34 -46.87 18.05
C GLY A 428 -79.39 -47.94 17.48
N THR A 429 -78.50 -47.57 16.56
CA THR A 429 -77.46 -48.47 16.02
C THR A 429 -76.38 -48.79 17.06
N ASN A 430 -75.65 -49.90 16.88
CA ASN A 430 -74.50 -50.24 17.73
C ASN A 430 -73.38 -49.21 17.62
N GLU A 431 -73.23 -48.58 16.46
CA GLU A 431 -72.24 -47.52 16.26
C GLU A 431 -72.56 -46.29 17.11
N ALA A 432 -73.82 -45.85 17.14
CA ALA A 432 -74.27 -44.75 18.01
C ALA A 432 -74.06 -45.08 19.50
N LYS A 433 -74.46 -46.29 19.94
CA LYS A 433 -74.33 -46.74 21.33
C LYS A 433 -72.90 -46.91 21.81
N SER A 434 -71.97 -47.23 20.91
CA SER A 434 -70.54 -47.39 21.23
C SER A 434 -69.71 -46.12 20.98
N TYR A 435 -70.33 -45.03 20.49
CA TYR A 435 -69.59 -43.88 19.98
C TYR A 435 -68.73 -43.19 21.05
N LEU A 436 -69.33 -42.89 22.20
CA LEU A 436 -68.69 -42.10 23.27
C LEU A 436 -67.79 -42.94 24.16
N ALA A 437 -68.25 -44.14 24.55
CA ALA A 437 -67.63 -44.94 25.60
C ALA A 437 -67.26 -46.37 25.18
N GLY A 438 -67.31 -46.68 23.88
CA GLY A 438 -66.95 -48.00 23.34
C GLY A 438 -68.03 -49.07 23.42
N SER A 439 -69.03 -48.92 24.29
CA SER A 439 -70.17 -49.83 24.39
C SER A 439 -71.40 -49.15 25.01
N TYR A 440 -72.57 -49.81 24.92
CA TYR A 440 -73.81 -49.30 25.49
C TYR A 440 -73.73 -49.17 27.03
N SER A 441 -73.29 -50.20 27.76
CA SER A 441 -73.30 -50.18 29.24
C SER A 441 -72.15 -50.94 29.92
N SER A 442 -71.27 -51.58 29.15
CA SER A 442 -70.19 -52.45 29.65
C SER A 442 -68.85 -51.73 29.83
N TRP A 443 -68.81 -50.41 29.65
CA TRP A 443 -67.62 -49.59 29.88
C TRP A 443 -67.36 -49.42 31.40
N VAL A 444 -66.18 -48.95 31.76
CA VAL A 444 -65.82 -48.67 33.16
C VAL A 444 -65.20 -47.29 33.24
N VAL A 445 -65.68 -46.47 34.17
CA VAL A 445 -65.15 -45.13 34.40
C VAL A 445 -63.81 -45.25 35.15
N ASP A 446 -62.78 -44.60 34.62
CA ASP A 446 -61.46 -44.44 35.25
C ASP A 446 -61.37 -43.13 36.04
N GLU A 447 -61.92 -42.03 35.50
CA GLU A 447 -61.92 -40.73 36.16
C GLU A 447 -63.10 -39.86 35.67
N VAL A 448 -63.61 -39.00 36.55
CA VAL A 448 -64.61 -37.95 36.22
C VAL A 448 -64.14 -36.64 36.82
N GLU A 449 -63.78 -35.69 35.96
CA GLU A 449 -63.44 -34.34 36.39
C GLU A 449 -64.58 -33.39 36.05
N SER A 450 -64.91 -32.48 36.96
CA SER A 450 -65.89 -31.42 36.71
C SER A 450 -65.33 -30.05 37.04
N TYR A 451 -65.46 -29.14 36.09
CA TYR A 451 -64.97 -27.77 36.14
C TYR A 451 -66.14 -26.80 36.08
N PHE A 452 -66.13 -25.82 36.97
CA PHE A 452 -67.18 -24.81 37.08
C PHE A 452 -66.61 -23.52 37.70
N ILE A 453 -67.35 -22.42 37.59
CA ILE A 453 -66.98 -21.12 38.15
C ILE A 453 -67.39 -21.03 39.64
#